data_AF-A0A183IG41-F1
#
_entry.id   AF-A0A183IG41-F1
#
_cell.length_a   1.000
_cell.length_b   1.000
_cell.length_c   1.000
_cell.angle_alpha   90.00
_cell.angle_beta   90.00
_cell.angle_gamma   90.00
#
_symmetry.space_group_name_H-M   'P 1'
#
loop_
_entity.id
_entity.type
_entity.pdbx_description
1 polymer ?
#
loop_
_entity_poly.entity_id
_entity_poly.type
_entity_poly.pdbx_seq_one_letter_code
_entity_poly.pdbx_strand_id
1 'polypeptide(L)'
;MCFESLMMQPGLTLSNILVAYDPSYPEIVDLSALYNFTSVGVEKSGSKSDFLAGSFEAVWSKFPNASYVIVLEEGTLLSPDFLYFMSQVFPVFASDSKLATISGWNENACSVFSFLRQADNRRDLHIKANKNVVIDHPSLLKEDSYDRNLSTVISEAMLWDVKGCSGVEHLSEIKIPSKAKRSTSLKVFFSDDPTNRNSLAAVASCFGLRHSNAHPLINLYKGDGDVFERVQALSLEQVIMLKAVVYPSADRCSGAAKRLSISRST
;
A
#
# COMPACT_ATOMS: atom_id res chain seq x y z
N MET A 1 11.21 -15.73 -9.07
CA MET A 1 10.44 -15.15 -7.94
C MET A 1 9.09 -14.54 -8.33
N CYS A 2 9.03 -13.48 -9.17
CA CYS A 2 7.72 -12.86 -9.50
C CYS A 2 6.78 -13.85 -10.21
N PHE A 3 7.22 -14.44 -11.32
CA PHE A 3 6.44 -15.44 -12.08
C PHE A 3 6.01 -16.63 -11.21
N GLU A 4 6.93 -17.18 -10.42
CA GLU A 4 6.62 -18.27 -9.49
C GLU A 4 5.52 -17.87 -8.50
N SER A 5 5.61 -16.69 -7.86
CA SER A 5 4.59 -16.22 -6.93
C SER A 5 3.25 -15.90 -7.59
N LEU A 6 3.26 -15.52 -8.86
CA LEU A 6 2.07 -15.34 -9.68
C LEU A 6 1.40 -16.67 -9.99
N MET A 7 2.17 -17.67 -10.42
CA MET A 7 1.67 -19.02 -10.71
C MET A 7 1.03 -19.71 -9.51
N MET A 8 1.42 -19.32 -8.30
CA MET A 8 0.83 -19.83 -7.07
C MET A 8 -0.51 -19.18 -6.69
N GLN A 9 -0.98 -18.17 -7.43
CA GLN A 9 -2.22 -17.46 -7.12
C GLN A 9 -3.46 -18.28 -7.52
N PRO A 10 -4.37 -18.57 -6.56
CA PRO A 10 -5.66 -19.17 -6.90
C PRO A 10 -6.48 -18.28 -7.83
N GLY A 11 -7.11 -18.87 -8.85
CA GLY A 11 -7.94 -18.14 -9.82
C GLY A 11 -7.17 -17.44 -10.94
N LEU A 12 -5.85 -17.64 -11.05
CA LEU A 12 -5.06 -17.12 -12.15
C LEU A 12 -5.50 -17.72 -13.49
N THR A 13 -5.69 -16.87 -14.50
CA THR A 13 -5.95 -17.28 -15.89
C THR A 13 -4.75 -16.92 -16.75
N LEU A 14 -4.00 -17.92 -17.22
CA LEU A 14 -2.73 -17.72 -17.93
C LEU A 14 -2.88 -16.91 -19.22
N SER A 15 -4.00 -17.07 -19.93
CA SER A 15 -4.28 -16.32 -21.16
C SER A 15 -4.44 -14.82 -20.95
N ASN A 16 -4.60 -14.37 -19.70
CA ASN A 16 -4.76 -12.95 -19.35
C ASN A 16 -3.44 -12.31 -18.91
N ILE A 17 -2.31 -13.03 -19.01
CA ILE A 17 -0.99 -12.54 -18.62
C ILE A 17 -0.24 -12.09 -19.87
N LEU A 18 0.17 -10.82 -19.86
CA LEU A 18 1.05 -10.23 -20.86
C LEU A 18 2.29 -9.68 -20.16
N VAL A 19 3.46 -10.14 -20.61
CA VAL A 19 4.76 -9.68 -20.16
C VAL A 19 5.29 -8.66 -21.15
N ALA A 20 5.15 -7.38 -20.83
CA ALA A 20 5.86 -6.33 -21.56
C ALA A 20 7.33 -6.31 -21.12
N TYR A 21 8.26 -6.32 -22.06
CA TYR A 21 9.70 -6.33 -21.78
C TYR A 21 10.46 -5.41 -22.73
N ASP A 22 11.64 -4.96 -22.29
CA ASP A 22 12.56 -4.19 -23.14
C ASP A 22 13.31 -5.15 -24.07
N PRO A 23 13.23 -5.00 -25.41
CA PRO A 23 13.89 -5.87 -26.38
C PRO A 23 15.40 -6.06 -26.20
N SER A 24 16.06 -5.17 -25.44
CA SER A 24 17.47 -5.32 -25.04
C SER A 24 17.73 -6.55 -24.16
N TYR A 25 16.69 -7.14 -23.57
CA TYR A 25 16.73 -8.31 -22.69
C TYR A 25 15.93 -9.48 -23.30
N PRO A 26 16.45 -10.13 -24.36
CA PRO A 26 15.73 -11.19 -25.07
C PRO A 26 15.44 -12.44 -24.20
N GLU A 27 16.21 -12.65 -23.12
CA GLU A 27 16.02 -13.77 -22.18
C GLU A 27 14.63 -13.76 -21.51
N ILE A 28 13.95 -12.61 -21.49
CA ILE A 28 12.60 -12.48 -20.95
C ILE A 28 11.58 -13.24 -21.81
N VAL A 29 11.85 -13.42 -23.11
CA VAL A 29 11.00 -14.23 -24.01
C VAL A 29 11.06 -15.69 -23.62
N ASP A 30 12.28 -16.23 -23.46
CA ASP A 30 12.50 -17.63 -23.06
C ASP A 30 11.91 -17.90 -21.67
N LEU A 31 12.11 -16.96 -20.74
CA LEU A 31 11.52 -17.06 -19.41
C LEU A 31 10.00 -17.02 -19.46
N SER A 32 9.40 -16.14 -20.27
CA SER A 32 7.94 -16.06 -20.40
C SER A 32 7.35 -17.33 -21.02
N ALA A 33 8.04 -17.89 -22.01
CA ALA A 33 7.65 -19.14 -22.66
C ALA A 33 7.65 -20.32 -21.68
N LEU A 34 8.63 -20.39 -20.76
CA LEU A 34 8.68 -21.44 -19.73
C LEU A 34 7.42 -21.50 -18.85
N TYR A 35 6.77 -20.36 -18.62
CA TYR A 35 5.55 -20.24 -17.82
C TYR A 35 4.27 -20.17 -18.66
N ASN A 36 4.37 -20.37 -19.98
CA ASN A 36 3.28 -20.18 -20.95
C ASN A 36 2.65 -18.78 -20.90
N PHE A 37 3.45 -17.75 -20.60
CA PHE A 37 3.00 -16.36 -20.65
C PHE A 37 3.18 -15.79 -22.06
N THR A 38 2.25 -14.92 -22.47
CA THR A 38 2.44 -14.13 -23.68
C THR A 38 3.39 -12.99 -23.36
N SER A 39 4.39 -12.74 -24.20
CA SER A 39 5.31 -11.60 -24.04
C SER A 39 5.29 -10.68 -25.25
N VAL A 40 5.57 -9.40 -25.04
CA VAL A 40 5.64 -8.38 -26.09
C VAL A 40 6.81 -7.43 -25.82
N GLY A 41 7.64 -7.21 -26.84
CA GLY A 41 8.72 -6.25 -26.78
C GLY A 41 8.16 -4.82 -26.88
N VAL A 42 8.54 -3.96 -25.94
CA VAL A 42 8.18 -2.55 -25.90
C VAL A 42 9.48 -1.75 -25.96
N GLU A 43 9.68 -1.02 -27.05
CA GLU A 43 10.88 -0.19 -27.20
C GLU A 43 10.90 0.90 -26.13
N LYS A 44 12.03 0.98 -25.41
CA LYS A 44 12.22 2.01 -24.40
C LYS A 44 12.76 3.28 -25.06
N SER A 45 11.87 4.20 -25.42
CA SER A 45 12.23 5.48 -26.04
C SER A 45 12.78 6.54 -25.06
N GLY A 46 13.44 6.12 -23.97
CA GLY A 46 14.10 7.00 -23.02
C GLY A 46 13.78 6.70 -21.55
N SER A 47 12.56 7.00 -21.09
CA SER A 47 12.19 6.99 -19.68
C SER A 47 11.35 5.77 -19.25
N LYS A 48 11.24 5.54 -17.92
CA LYS A 48 10.35 4.50 -17.37
C LYS A 48 8.87 4.79 -17.69
N SER A 49 8.48 6.06 -17.76
CA SER A 49 7.12 6.46 -18.15
C SER A 49 6.80 6.08 -19.58
N ASP A 50 7.75 6.25 -20.51
CA ASP A 50 7.53 5.90 -21.92
C ASP A 50 7.36 4.38 -22.08
N PHE A 51 8.17 3.61 -21.36
CA PHE A 51 8.03 2.15 -21.31
C PHE A 51 6.66 1.72 -20.76
N LEU A 52 6.18 2.36 -19.69
CA LEU A 52 4.85 2.08 -19.14
C LEU A 52 3.74 2.45 -20.12
N ALA A 53 3.84 3.60 -20.80
CA ALA A 53 2.87 4.01 -21.80
C ALA A 53 2.77 3.00 -22.95
N GLY A 54 3.92 2.61 -23.54
CA GLY A 54 3.95 1.59 -24.59
C GLY A 54 3.48 0.21 -24.11
N SER A 55 3.72 -0.13 -22.83
CA SER A 55 3.20 -1.35 -22.22
C SER A 55 1.66 -1.34 -22.13
N PHE A 56 1.06 -0.21 -21.77
CA PHE A 56 -0.40 -0.08 -21.75
C PHE A 56 -0.99 -0.17 -23.17
N GLU A 57 -0.38 0.48 -24.16
CA GLU A 57 -0.81 0.35 -25.56
C GLU A 57 -0.79 -1.11 -26.02
N ALA A 58 0.27 -1.85 -25.69
CA ALA A 58 0.38 -3.27 -26.01
C ALA A 58 -0.70 -4.12 -25.31
N VAL A 59 -0.99 -3.83 -24.03
CA VAL A 59 -2.07 -4.50 -23.28
C VAL A 59 -3.43 -4.26 -23.95
N TRP A 60 -3.76 -3.01 -24.28
CA TRP A 60 -5.07 -2.68 -24.84
C TRP A 60 -5.23 -3.13 -26.29
N SER A 61 -4.14 -3.18 -27.05
CA SER A 61 -4.12 -3.81 -28.37
C SER A 61 -4.39 -5.32 -28.28
N LYS A 62 -3.79 -6.00 -27.28
CA LYS A 62 -3.97 -7.45 -27.06
C LYS A 62 -5.34 -7.80 -26.48
N PHE A 63 -5.86 -6.96 -25.58
CA PHE A 63 -7.09 -7.18 -24.84
C PHE A 63 -8.05 -5.98 -25.02
N PRO A 64 -8.59 -5.76 -26.23
CA PRO A 64 -9.39 -4.55 -26.53
C PRO A 64 -10.70 -4.44 -25.74
N ASN A 65 -11.18 -5.56 -25.20
CA ASN A 65 -12.41 -5.61 -24.39
C ASN A 65 -12.14 -5.50 -22.88
N ALA A 66 -10.88 -5.44 -22.45
CA ALA A 66 -10.55 -5.33 -21.03
C ALA A 66 -10.75 -3.88 -20.55
N SER A 67 -11.57 -3.68 -19.52
CA SER A 67 -11.79 -2.35 -18.92
C SER A 67 -10.75 -2.00 -17.85
N TYR A 68 -10.01 -2.99 -17.36
CA TYR A 68 -9.09 -2.88 -16.24
C TYR A 68 -7.86 -3.75 -16.46
N VAL A 69 -6.74 -3.34 -15.87
CA VAL A 69 -5.47 -4.08 -15.91
C VAL A 69 -4.84 -4.10 -14.53
N ILE A 70 -4.29 -5.25 -14.12
CA ILE A 70 -3.40 -5.36 -12.97
C ILE A 70 -1.96 -5.20 -13.47
N VAL A 71 -1.25 -4.21 -12.96
CA VAL A 71 0.16 -3.96 -13.31
C VAL A 71 1.06 -4.52 -12.21
N LEU A 72 1.95 -5.44 -12.61
CA LEU A 72 2.98 -6.03 -11.75
C LEU A 72 4.36 -5.60 -12.24
N GLU A 73 5.16 -4.98 -11.38
CA GLU A 73 6.57 -4.74 -11.69
C GLU A 73 7.41 -6.02 -11.53
N GLU A 74 8.46 -6.14 -12.33
CA GLU A 74 9.44 -7.22 -12.21
C GLU A 74 9.99 -7.34 -10.77
N GLY A 75 10.22 -8.55 -10.28
CA GLY A 75 10.75 -8.76 -8.91
C GLY A 75 9.79 -8.43 -7.77
N THR A 76 8.52 -8.11 -8.06
CA THR A 76 7.46 -8.10 -7.05
C THR A 76 7.21 -9.53 -6.55
N LEU A 77 7.10 -9.72 -5.24
CA LEU A 77 6.69 -10.98 -4.63
C LEU A 77 5.24 -10.85 -4.17
N LEU A 78 4.35 -11.68 -4.73
CA LEU A 78 2.93 -11.62 -4.40
C LEU A 78 2.63 -12.40 -3.11
N SER A 79 1.74 -11.87 -2.28
CA SER A 79 1.16 -12.64 -1.18
C SER A 79 0.34 -13.80 -1.74
N PRO A 80 0.23 -14.94 -1.05
CA PRO A 80 -0.54 -16.10 -1.54
C PRO A 80 -2.02 -15.83 -1.82
N ASP A 81 -2.55 -14.74 -1.28
CA ASP A 81 -3.95 -14.30 -1.38
C ASP A 81 -4.11 -13.02 -2.22
N PHE A 82 -3.10 -12.63 -3.01
CA PHE A 82 -3.11 -11.38 -3.75
C PHE A 82 -4.33 -11.24 -4.68
N LEU A 83 -4.64 -12.26 -5.50
CA LEU A 83 -5.82 -12.22 -6.36
C LEU A 83 -7.14 -12.27 -5.57
N TYR A 84 -7.13 -12.92 -4.41
CA TYR A 84 -8.28 -12.96 -3.50
C TYR A 84 -8.53 -11.62 -2.82
N PHE A 85 -7.47 -10.89 -2.45
CA PHE A 85 -7.57 -9.50 -2.01
C PHE A 85 -8.17 -8.63 -3.13
N MET A 86 -7.64 -8.74 -4.34
CA MET A 86 -8.09 -7.95 -5.49
C MET A 86 -9.57 -8.21 -5.80
N SER A 87 -10.04 -9.45 -5.75
CA SER A 87 -11.45 -9.79 -6.02
C SER A 87 -12.43 -9.21 -5.00
N GLN A 88 -12.00 -9.01 -3.74
CA GLN A 88 -12.84 -8.44 -2.69
C GLN A 88 -13.01 -6.92 -2.83
N VAL A 89 -11.96 -6.22 -3.26
CA VAL A 89 -11.97 -4.74 -3.37
C VAL A 89 -12.41 -4.25 -4.74
N PHE A 90 -12.29 -5.10 -5.77
CA PHE A 90 -12.64 -4.75 -7.14
C PHE A 90 -14.09 -4.27 -7.32
N PRO A 91 -15.14 -4.88 -6.72
CA PRO A 91 -16.51 -4.39 -6.87
C PRO A 91 -16.71 -2.95 -6.39
N VAL A 92 -16.02 -2.56 -5.33
CA VAL A 92 -16.04 -1.18 -4.83
C VAL A 92 -15.40 -0.26 -5.85
N PHE A 93 -14.18 -0.59 -6.28
CA PHE A 93 -13.43 0.18 -7.27
C PHE A 93 -14.17 0.31 -8.60
N ALA A 94 -14.84 -0.73 -9.07
CA ALA A 94 -15.64 -0.68 -10.29
C ALA A 94 -16.86 0.25 -10.15
N SER A 95 -17.43 0.34 -8.95
CA SER A 95 -18.65 1.13 -8.69
C SER A 95 -18.41 2.60 -8.32
N ASP A 96 -17.23 2.95 -7.83
CA ASP A 96 -16.91 4.31 -7.35
C ASP A 96 -15.95 5.01 -8.31
N SER A 97 -16.48 5.94 -9.10
CA SER A 97 -15.70 6.66 -10.11
C SER A 97 -14.59 7.52 -9.52
N LYS A 98 -14.66 7.89 -8.24
CA LYS A 98 -13.69 8.75 -7.55
C LYS A 98 -12.38 8.03 -7.21
N LEU A 99 -12.39 6.69 -7.19
CA LEU A 99 -11.20 5.87 -6.96
C LEU A 99 -10.35 5.76 -8.24
N ALA A 100 -9.08 6.18 -8.16
CA ALA A 100 -8.16 6.15 -9.30
C ALA A 100 -7.51 4.78 -9.50
N THR A 101 -7.06 4.13 -8.42
CA THR A 101 -6.36 2.83 -8.48
C THR A 101 -6.62 2.00 -7.21
N ILE A 102 -6.42 0.67 -7.33
CA ILE A 102 -6.23 -0.22 -6.18
C ILE A 102 -4.74 -0.54 -6.09
N SER A 103 -4.13 -0.41 -4.92
CA SER A 103 -2.74 -0.83 -4.71
C SER A 103 -2.63 -1.90 -3.63
N GLY A 104 -1.85 -2.95 -3.91
CA GLY A 104 -1.47 -3.94 -2.92
C GLY A 104 -0.17 -3.59 -2.19
N TRP A 105 0.27 -2.32 -2.19
CA TRP A 105 1.48 -1.91 -1.49
C TRP A 105 1.20 -0.87 -0.40
N ASN A 106 1.62 -1.16 0.83
CA ASN A 106 1.57 -0.24 1.96
C ASN A 106 2.97 0.26 2.31
N GLU A 107 3.26 1.52 1.95
CA GLU A 107 4.56 2.14 2.23
C GLU A 107 4.92 2.27 3.72
N ASN A 108 3.91 2.22 4.61
CA ASN A 108 4.10 2.31 6.05
C ASN A 108 3.96 0.95 6.76
N ALA A 109 3.83 -0.17 6.04
CA ALA A 109 3.66 -1.47 6.69
C ALA A 109 4.87 -1.84 7.59
N CYS A 110 6.10 -1.55 7.16
CA CYS A 110 7.30 -1.88 7.93
C CYS A 110 7.36 -1.18 9.29
N SER A 111 6.93 0.09 9.36
CA SER A 111 6.97 0.87 10.59
C SER A 111 5.91 0.40 11.60
N VAL A 112 4.75 -0.02 11.09
CA VAL A 112 3.70 -0.63 11.89
C VAL A 112 4.17 -1.98 12.45
N PHE A 113 4.90 -2.78 11.66
CA PHE A 113 5.46 -4.04 12.13
C PHE A 113 6.54 -3.85 13.20
N SER A 114 7.44 -2.89 13.04
CA SER A 114 8.46 -2.61 14.06
C SER A 114 7.83 -2.10 15.36
N PHE A 115 6.80 -1.26 15.27
CA PHE A 115 6.05 -0.77 16.43
C PHE A 115 5.32 -1.91 17.17
N LEU A 116 4.58 -2.76 16.44
CA LEU A 116 3.85 -3.89 17.02
C LEU A 116 4.77 -4.91 17.70
N ARG A 117 5.94 -5.17 17.11
CA ARG A 117 6.92 -6.13 17.65
C ARG A 117 7.60 -5.63 18.93
N GLN A 118 7.64 -4.31 19.15
CA GLN A 118 8.21 -3.70 20.36
C GLN A 118 7.19 -3.60 21.50
N ALA A 119 5.91 -3.36 21.17
CA ALA A 119 4.84 -3.30 22.17
C ALA A 119 4.57 -4.67 22.83
N ASP A 120 4.88 -5.77 22.15
CA ASP A 120 4.77 -7.12 22.69
C ASP A 120 6.16 -7.65 23.05
N ASN A 121 6.55 -7.54 24.32
CA ASN A 121 7.81 -8.04 24.90
C ASN A 121 7.96 -9.59 24.82
N ARG A 122 7.22 -10.27 23.94
CA ARG A 122 7.30 -11.70 23.67
C ARG A 122 7.96 -11.96 22.33
N ARG A 123 8.97 -12.83 22.38
CA ARG A 123 9.67 -13.40 21.23
C ARG A 123 8.65 -14.00 20.26
N ASP A 124 8.93 -13.81 18.98
CA ASP A 124 8.26 -14.44 17.84
C ASP A 124 6.79 -14.10 17.63
N LEU A 125 6.54 -12.86 17.20
CA LEU A 125 5.40 -12.57 16.33
C LEU A 125 5.62 -13.29 14.98
N HIS A 126 5.41 -14.61 14.96
CA HIS A 126 5.26 -15.39 13.74
C HIS A 126 3.93 -14.98 13.11
N ILE A 127 3.94 -13.89 12.35
CA ILE A 127 2.81 -13.58 11.47
C ILE A 127 2.86 -14.63 10.36
N LYS A 128 2.13 -15.73 10.56
CA LYS A 128 1.82 -16.65 9.49
C LYS A 128 1.14 -15.81 8.41
N ALA A 129 1.67 -15.85 7.19
CA ALA A 129 0.96 -15.32 6.03
C ALA A 129 -0.35 -16.09 5.93
N ASN A 130 -1.41 -15.49 6.48
CA ASN A 130 -2.73 -16.11 6.48
C ASN A 130 -3.22 -16.11 5.05
N LYS A 131 -3.52 -17.29 4.53
CA LYS A 131 -4.14 -17.41 3.21
C LYS A 131 -5.60 -16.97 3.33
N ASN A 132 -6.07 -16.19 2.37
CA ASN A 132 -7.46 -15.79 2.19
C ASN A 132 -8.01 -14.88 3.30
N VAL A 133 -7.30 -13.78 3.60
CA VAL A 133 -7.84 -12.77 4.53
C VAL A 133 -9.11 -12.16 3.95
N VAL A 134 -10.21 -12.24 4.69
CA VAL A 134 -11.48 -11.61 4.33
C VAL A 134 -11.45 -10.15 4.78
N ILE A 135 -11.71 -9.23 3.86
CA ILE A 135 -11.87 -7.81 4.17
C ILE A 135 -13.25 -7.62 4.76
N ASP A 136 -13.28 -7.14 6.00
CA ASP A 136 -14.52 -6.83 6.67
C ASP A 136 -15.12 -5.53 6.10
N HIS A 137 -16.42 -5.54 5.79
CA HIS A 137 -17.18 -4.40 5.28
C HIS A 137 -16.51 -3.61 4.12
N PRO A 138 -16.21 -4.22 2.95
CA PRO A 138 -15.57 -3.53 1.83
C PRO A 138 -16.38 -2.34 1.28
N SER A 139 -17.69 -2.28 1.55
CA SER A 139 -18.54 -1.14 1.19
C SER A 139 -18.18 0.16 1.91
N LEU A 140 -17.46 0.10 3.03
CA LEU A 140 -16.95 1.27 3.76
C LEU A 140 -15.86 2.02 2.99
N LEU A 141 -15.39 1.47 1.87
CA LEU A 141 -14.29 2.03 1.08
C LEU A 141 -14.76 2.95 -0.03
N LYS A 142 -16.08 3.02 -0.25
CA LYS A 142 -16.69 4.07 -1.05
C LYS A 142 -16.48 5.40 -0.36
N GLU A 143 -16.14 6.44 -1.11
CA GLU A 143 -15.70 7.72 -0.53
C GLU A 143 -16.65 8.24 0.56
N ASP A 144 -17.95 8.32 0.29
CA ASP A 144 -18.91 8.89 1.24
C ASP A 144 -19.07 8.03 2.51
N SER A 145 -18.95 6.71 2.38
CA SER A 145 -18.98 5.81 3.54
C SER A 145 -17.68 5.89 4.33
N TYR A 146 -16.55 6.00 3.63
CA TYR A 146 -15.24 6.14 4.20
C TYR A 146 -15.13 7.43 5.00
N ASP A 147 -15.56 8.56 4.44
CA ASP A 147 -15.53 9.88 5.09
C ASP A 147 -16.37 9.87 6.39
N ARG A 148 -17.59 9.33 6.35
CA ARG A 148 -18.45 9.21 7.55
C ARG A 148 -17.82 8.31 8.63
N ASN A 149 -17.31 7.16 8.22
CA ASN A 149 -16.69 6.21 9.14
C ASN A 149 -15.40 6.79 9.75
N LEU A 150 -14.55 7.40 8.93
CA LEU A 150 -13.31 8.03 9.37
C LEU A 150 -13.57 9.17 10.35
N SER A 151 -14.56 10.04 10.07
CA SER A 151 -14.96 11.11 10.98
C SER A 151 -15.41 10.56 12.35
N THR A 152 -16.17 9.46 12.34
CA THR A 152 -16.58 8.76 13.57
C THR A 152 -15.38 8.23 14.34
N VAL A 153 -14.49 7.47 13.67
CA VAL A 153 -13.26 6.92 14.27
C VAL A 153 -12.37 8.03 14.85
N ILE A 154 -12.20 9.14 14.13
CA ILE A 154 -11.43 10.30 14.59
C ILE A 154 -12.10 10.93 15.82
N SER A 155 -13.42 11.11 15.81
CA SER A 155 -14.14 11.74 16.92
C SER A 155 -14.01 10.93 18.21
N GLU A 156 -14.08 9.60 18.11
CA GLU A 156 -13.98 8.64 19.22
C GLU A 156 -12.53 8.38 19.68
N ALA A 157 -11.55 8.64 18.82
CA ALA A 157 -10.14 8.45 19.16
C ALA A 157 -9.69 9.34 20.31
N MET A 158 -8.85 8.79 21.20
CA MET A 158 -8.26 9.50 22.31
C MET A 158 -7.18 10.47 21.80
N LEU A 159 -7.28 11.74 22.19
CA LEU A 159 -6.25 12.73 21.88
C LEU A 159 -4.94 12.39 22.58
N TRP A 160 -3.85 12.42 21.82
CA TRP A 160 -2.49 12.24 22.31
C TRP A 160 -1.61 13.43 21.93
N ASP A 161 -1.04 14.07 22.95
CA ASP A 161 -0.14 15.22 22.79
C ASP A 161 1.26 14.74 22.33
N VAL A 162 1.64 15.15 21.13
CA VAL A 162 2.91 14.82 20.46
C VAL A 162 4.13 15.41 21.15
N LYS A 163 3.96 16.27 22.17
CA LYS A 163 5.10 16.74 22.99
C LYS A 163 5.96 15.61 23.55
N GLY A 164 5.43 14.38 23.64
CA GLY A 164 6.22 13.18 23.99
C GLY A 164 7.18 12.66 22.90
N CYS A 165 7.14 13.19 21.68
CA CYS A 165 7.95 12.75 20.53
C CYS A 165 9.21 13.59 20.30
N SER A 166 9.39 14.72 20.99
CA SER A 166 10.60 15.54 20.83
C SER A 166 11.82 14.83 21.44
N GLY A 167 12.80 14.50 20.61
CA GLY A 167 14.04 13.85 21.04
C GLY A 167 13.97 12.32 21.16
N VAL A 168 12.91 11.69 20.64
CA VAL A 168 12.77 10.24 20.61
C VAL A 168 13.56 9.69 19.43
N GLU A 169 14.64 8.96 19.70
CA GLU A 169 15.44 8.26 18.67
C GLU A 169 14.91 6.84 18.41
N HIS A 170 14.17 6.28 19.38
CA HIS A 170 13.66 4.90 19.32
C HIS A 170 12.17 4.80 19.71
N LEU A 171 11.41 4.01 18.93
CA LEU A 171 9.98 3.77 19.16
C LEU A 171 9.65 3.26 20.59
N SER A 172 10.60 2.61 21.27
CA SER A 172 10.47 2.12 22.64
C SER A 172 10.35 3.22 23.70
N GLU A 173 10.71 4.46 23.37
CA GLU A 173 10.68 5.60 24.29
C GLU A 173 9.32 6.33 24.26
N ILE A 174 8.47 5.96 23.30
CA ILE A 174 7.14 6.51 23.11
C ILE A 174 6.23 6.10 24.27
N LYS A 175 5.83 7.07 25.08
CA LYS A 175 4.89 6.86 26.18
C LYS A 175 3.45 6.95 25.68
N ILE A 176 2.84 5.79 25.47
CA ILE A 176 1.39 5.67 25.24
C ILE A 176 0.65 6.18 26.50
N PRO A 177 -0.44 6.96 26.37
CA PRO A 177 -1.22 7.42 27.53
C PRO A 177 -1.62 6.26 28.45
N SER A 178 -1.41 6.41 29.76
CA SER A 178 -1.67 5.34 30.75
C SER A 178 -3.13 4.87 30.81
N LYS A 179 -4.06 5.68 30.29
CA LYS A 179 -5.49 5.37 30.19
C LYS A 179 -5.85 4.58 28.92
N ALA A 180 -4.95 4.49 27.95
CA ALA A 180 -5.19 3.78 26.70
C ALA A 180 -5.14 2.27 26.93
N LYS A 181 -6.21 1.58 26.53
CA LYS A 181 -6.28 0.12 26.43
C LYS A 181 -5.72 -0.33 25.07
N ARG A 182 -5.39 -1.62 24.92
CA ARG A 182 -4.82 -2.21 23.69
C ARG A 182 -5.60 -1.90 22.40
N SER A 183 -6.93 -1.75 22.48
CA SER A 183 -7.82 -1.45 21.34
C SER A 183 -8.15 0.05 21.20
N THR A 184 -7.48 0.93 21.93
CA THR A 184 -7.79 2.37 21.89
C THR A 184 -7.19 3.00 20.64
N SER A 185 -8.03 3.62 19.81
CA SER A 185 -7.57 4.48 18.73
C SER A 185 -7.02 5.78 19.31
N LEU A 186 -5.81 6.15 18.88
CA LEU A 186 -5.18 7.42 19.25
C LEU A 186 -5.27 8.39 18.08
N LYS A 187 -5.52 9.67 18.37
CA LYS A 187 -5.42 10.76 17.40
C LYS A 187 -4.35 11.76 17.82
N VAL A 188 -3.64 12.24 16.81
CA VAL A 188 -2.58 13.23 16.92
C VAL A 188 -2.93 14.40 16.00
N PHE A 189 -2.86 15.61 16.54
CA PHE A 189 -2.93 16.85 15.76
C PHE A 189 -1.53 17.41 15.56
N PHE A 190 -1.26 17.90 14.36
CA PHE A 190 -0.04 18.60 14.01
C PHE A 190 -0.36 19.74 13.05
N SER A 191 0.49 20.77 13.08
CA SER A 191 0.43 21.84 12.08
C SER A 191 1.00 21.33 10.76
N ASP A 192 0.18 21.30 9.70
CA ASP A 192 0.64 21.09 8.33
C ASP A 192 0.76 22.44 7.62
N ASP A 193 1.86 23.14 7.90
CA ASP A 193 2.26 24.29 7.10
C ASP A 193 2.95 23.77 5.82
N PRO A 194 2.38 24.01 4.62
CA PRO A 194 2.99 23.54 3.37
C PRO A 194 4.38 24.14 3.11
N THR A 195 4.71 25.27 3.75
CA THR A 195 6.02 25.91 3.68
C THR A 195 6.99 25.42 4.76
N ASN A 196 6.48 24.82 5.84
CA ASN A 196 7.26 24.32 6.97
C ASN A 196 6.68 23.01 7.52
N ARG A 197 7.12 21.90 6.94
CA ARG A 197 6.63 20.55 7.28
C ARG A 197 7.43 19.84 8.35
N ASN A 198 8.17 20.57 9.18
CA ASN A 198 8.98 20.00 10.24
C ASN A 198 8.14 19.27 11.29
N SER A 199 6.98 19.82 11.64
CA SER A 199 6.05 19.17 12.58
C SER A 199 5.56 17.82 12.05
N LEU A 200 5.27 17.74 10.75
CA LEU A 200 4.84 16.52 10.09
C LEU A 200 5.96 15.48 10.02
N ALA A 201 7.18 15.91 9.65
CA ALA A 201 8.34 15.03 9.65
C ALA A 201 8.66 14.50 11.06
N ALA A 202 8.57 15.33 12.09
CA ALA A 202 8.78 14.92 13.47
C ALA A 202 7.76 13.86 13.93
N VAL A 203 6.48 14.04 13.59
CA VAL A 203 5.43 13.03 13.84
C VAL A 203 5.76 11.74 13.10
N ALA A 204 6.07 11.83 11.81
CA ALA A 204 6.40 10.67 10.98
C ALA A 204 7.59 9.89 11.56
N SER A 205 8.69 10.57 11.87
CA SER A 205 9.86 10.00 12.53
C SER A 205 9.50 9.33 13.85
N CYS A 206 8.67 9.99 14.67
CA CYS A 206 8.23 9.43 15.95
C CYS A 206 7.52 8.09 15.76
N PHE A 207 6.79 7.87 14.68
CA PHE A 207 6.12 6.60 14.41
C PHE A 207 6.88 5.68 13.46
N GLY A 208 8.12 6.04 13.09
CA GLY A 208 8.91 5.37 12.07
C GLY A 208 8.24 5.36 10.70
N LEU A 209 7.22 6.20 10.47
CA LEU A 209 6.48 6.28 9.21
C LEU A 209 7.41 6.79 8.12
N ARG A 210 7.19 6.33 6.89
CA ARG A 210 8.02 6.74 5.77
C ARG A 210 7.72 8.21 5.41
N HIS A 211 8.74 9.05 5.49
CA HIS A 211 8.68 10.45 5.08
C HIS A 211 9.91 10.84 4.25
N SER A 212 9.80 11.90 3.46
CA SER A 212 10.92 12.52 2.74
C SER A 212 10.72 14.03 2.63
N ASN A 213 11.80 14.78 2.40
CA ASN A 213 11.72 16.25 2.26
C ASN A 213 10.86 16.70 1.06
N ALA A 214 10.74 15.86 0.01
CA ALA A 214 9.91 16.13 -1.17
C ALA A 214 8.45 15.66 -0.98
N HIS A 215 8.24 14.56 -0.23
CA HIS A 215 6.94 13.95 0.04
C HIS A 215 6.88 13.58 1.52
N PRO A 216 6.32 14.47 2.37
CA PRO A 216 6.54 14.43 3.81
C PRO A 216 5.73 13.36 4.52
N LEU A 217 4.71 12.80 3.90
CA LEU A 217 4.10 11.55 4.30
C LEU A 217 3.44 10.91 3.09
N ILE A 218 3.58 9.60 2.98
CA ILE A 218 2.95 8.80 1.93
C ILE A 218 1.72 8.11 2.55
N ASN A 219 0.64 7.99 1.77
CA ASN A 219 -0.67 7.47 2.19
C ASN A 219 -1.53 8.43 3.05
N LEU A 220 -1.48 9.73 2.76
CA LEU A 220 -2.39 10.69 3.37
C LEU A 220 -3.75 10.69 2.66
N TYR A 221 -4.82 10.64 3.43
CA TYR A 221 -6.19 10.90 2.99
C TYR A 221 -6.63 12.28 3.48
N LYS A 222 -7.65 12.90 2.86
CA LYS A 222 -8.14 14.28 3.06
C LYS A 222 -7.86 14.84 4.48
N GLY A 223 -7.34 16.07 4.55
CA GLY A 223 -7.37 16.85 5.80
C GLY A 223 -8.71 17.57 5.89
N ASP A 224 -9.36 17.57 7.06
CA ASP A 224 -10.56 18.38 7.28
C ASP A 224 -10.16 19.88 7.34
N GLY A 225 -11.05 20.74 6.85
CA GLY A 225 -10.85 22.13 6.40
C GLY A 225 -10.04 23.14 7.25
N ASP A 226 -9.53 24.16 6.52
CA ASP A 226 -9.11 25.55 6.87
C ASP A 226 -8.24 25.86 8.10
N VAL A 227 -7.85 24.88 8.89
CA VAL A 227 -6.60 24.84 9.65
C VAL A 227 -6.12 23.42 9.48
N PHE A 228 -5.02 23.19 8.76
CA PHE A 228 -4.63 21.86 8.28
C PHE A 228 -4.25 20.91 9.44
N GLU A 229 -5.26 20.40 10.14
CA GLU A 229 -5.21 19.36 11.15
C GLU A 229 -5.38 18.01 10.44
N ARG A 230 -4.27 17.38 10.09
CA ARG A 230 -4.30 16.01 9.58
C ARG A 230 -4.35 15.06 10.76
N VAL A 231 -5.49 14.42 10.97
CA VAL A 231 -5.62 13.40 12.00
C VAL A 231 -5.22 12.04 11.45
N GLN A 232 -4.23 11.41 12.08
CA GLN A 232 -3.99 9.99 11.90
C GLN A 232 -4.58 9.24 13.10
N ALA A 233 -5.63 8.45 12.87
CA ALA A 233 -6.13 7.50 13.85
C ALA A 233 -5.19 6.27 13.84
N LEU A 234 -4.37 6.13 14.88
CA LEU A 234 -3.56 4.94 15.12
C LEU A 234 -4.36 4.04 16.07
N SER A 235 -5.16 3.12 15.53
CA SER A 235 -5.58 1.95 16.30
C SER A 235 -4.65 0.79 15.94
N LEU A 236 -4.11 0.12 16.97
CA LEU A 236 -3.26 -1.07 16.83
C LEU A 236 -3.93 -2.18 16.01
N GLU A 237 -5.26 -2.14 15.84
CA GLU A 237 -6.05 -3.09 15.05
C GLU A 237 -6.59 -2.49 13.72
N GLN A 238 -6.69 -1.16 13.58
CA GLN A 238 -7.31 -0.47 12.42
C GLN A 238 -6.31 0.20 11.46
N VAL A 239 -5.00 0.17 11.74
CA VAL A 239 -3.98 0.54 10.74
C VAL A 239 -3.97 -0.45 9.54
N ILE A 240 -4.78 -1.51 9.62
CA ILE A 240 -5.06 -2.50 8.58
C ILE A 240 -6.41 -2.19 7.91
N MET A 241 -6.62 -0.99 7.37
CA MET A 241 -7.75 -0.77 6.44
C MET A 241 -7.25 -0.18 5.13
N LEU A 242 -6.96 -1.13 4.24
CA LEU A 242 -6.56 -1.08 2.83
C LEU A 242 -5.26 -0.38 2.48
N LYS A 243 -4.22 -1.19 2.62
CA LYS A 243 -3.45 -1.67 1.46
C LYS A 243 -3.11 -3.12 1.76
N ALA A 244 -3.18 -4.02 0.77
CA ALA A 244 -2.74 -5.39 1.00
C ALA A 244 -1.32 -5.36 1.58
N VAL A 245 -1.12 -6.09 2.67
CA VAL A 245 0.20 -6.25 3.25
C VAL A 245 0.95 -7.22 2.34
N VAL A 246 1.75 -6.67 1.42
CA VAL A 246 2.87 -7.44 0.87
C VAL A 246 3.89 -7.53 2.00
N TYR A 247 4.07 -8.74 2.53
CA TYR A 247 5.08 -9.02 3.54
C TYR A 247 6.47 -8.71 2.96
N PRO A 248 7.20 -7.70 3.47
CA PRO A 248 8.63 -7.67 3.24
C PRO A 248 9.24 -8.80 4.06
N SER A 249 10.10 -9.62 3.45
CA SER A 249 11.02 -10.42 4.25
C SER A 249 11.82 -9.47 5.15
N ALA A 250 12.05 -9.83 6.41
CA ALA A 250 12.69 -8.99 7.43
C ALA A 250 14.00 -8.32 6.96
N ASP A 251 14.68 -8.88 5.95
CA ASP A 251 15.93 -8.37 5.40
C ASP A 251 15.80 -7.31 4.28
N ARG A 252 14.58 -6.89 3.88
CA ARG A 252 14.38 -6.02 2.69
C ARG A 252 13.73 -4.65 2.95
N CYS A 253 13.91 -4.08 4.14
CA CYS A 253 13.41 -2.73 4.43
C CYS A 253 14.22 -1.57 3.78
N SER A 254 15.24 -1.85 2.95
CA SER A 254 16.18 -0.85 2.39
C SER A 254 16.10 -0.62 0.87
N GLY A 255 15.14 -1.23 0.16
CA GLY A 255 15.06 -1.15 -1.31
C GLY A 255 14.05 -0.12 -1.84
N ALA A 256 14.35 0.47 -3.01
CA ALA A 256 13.40 1.27 -3.78
C ALA A 256 12.11 0.46 -4.05
N ALA A 257 10.96 1.03 -3.64
CA ALA A 257 9.67 0.34 -3.65
C ALA A 257 9.18 0.06 -5.08
N LYS A 258 8.89 -1.21 -5.36
CA LYS A 258 8.28 -1.66 -6.61
C LYS A 258 6.76 -1.51 -6.50
N ARG A 259 6.13 -0.89 -7.50
CA ARG A 259 4.72 -0.49 -7.45
C ARG A 259 3.81 -1.56 -8.05
N LEU A 260 2.61 -1.63 -7.50
CA LEU A 260 1.56 -2.57 -7.86
C LEU A 260 0.23 -1.80 -7.90
N SER A 261 -0.48 -1.86 -9.02
CA SER A 261 -1.75 -1.14 -9.14
C SER A 261 -2.71 -1.74 -10.15
N ILE A 262 -4.01 -1.61 -9.90
CA ILE A 262 -5.05 -1.67 -10.93
C ILE A 262 -5.29 -0.27 -11.48
N SER A 263 -5.28 -0.12 -12.80
CA SER A 263 -5.68 1.11 -13.50
C SER A 263 -6.88 0.86 -14.43
N ARG A 264 -7.63 1.92 -14.73
CA ARG A 264 -8.73 1.91 -15.70
C ARG A 264 -8.20 2.25 -17.10
N SER A 265 -8.82 1.70 -18.13
CA SER A 265 -8.72 2.29 -19.47
C SER A 265 -9.41 3.66 -19.46
N THR A 266 -8.67 4.70 -19.80
CA THR A 266 -9.22 6.05 -20.08
C THR A 266 -9.82 6.09 -21.47
#